data_AF-A0A936KLJ8-F1
#
_entry.id   AF-A0A936KLJ8-F1
#
_cell.length_a   1.000
_cell.length_b   1.000
_cell.length_c   1.000
_cell.angle_alpha   90.00
_cell.angle_beta   90.00
_cell.angle_gamma   90.00
#
_symmetry.space_group_name_H-M   'P 1'
#
loop_
_entity.id
_entity.type
_entity.pdbx_description
1 polymer ?
#
loop_
_entity_poly.entity_id
_entity_poly.type
_entity_poly.pdbx_seq_one_letter_code
_entity_poly.pdbx_strand_id
1 'polypeptide(L)'
;MLLFLLSNSILKVQAQDTTKLNNYVRADTINQRMNMDAIFNRPFLAIGKSPIAIGGYIETNVEYAKTDGVSDGFNFQMRRLTLFFSSTITKNIKFLSELEFEDGTREINIESALMDMEFHPMFNLRGGIVLNPIGAYNQNHDGPRWDFIDRPISMTEIVPSTLSNVGFGFHGKYFIHNWSIGYETYLTNGFDDKLILNESNRTSFHEAKENANKFEKQ
;
A
#
# COMPACT_ATOMS: atom_id res chain seq x y z
N MET A 1 35.01 34.21 6.91
CA MET A 1 35.62 33.51 8.06
C MET A 1 34.50 33.22 9.07
N LEU A 2 33.86 32.06 8.94
CA LEU A 2 32.82 31.61 9.86
C LEU A 2 33.32 30.28 10.43
N LEU A 3 33.72 30.31 11.70
CA LEU A 3 34.31 29.19 12.42
C LEU A 3 33.20 28.23 12.87
N PHE A 4 33.18 27.00 12.37
CA PHE A 4 32.36 25.93 12.94
C PHE A 4 33.05 25.38 14.19
N LEU A 5 32.48 25.68 15.36
CA LEU A 5 32.84 25.05 16.64
C LEU A 5 32.11 23.71 16.75
N LEU A 6 32.82 22.61 16.52
CA LEU A 6 32.37 21.26 16.85
C LEU A 6 32.52 21.05 18.37
N SER A 7 31.45 21.25 19.12
CA SER A 7 31.39 20.80 20.51
C SER A 7 31.18 19.29 20.55
N ASN A 8 32.18 18.55 21.02
CA ASN A 8 32.09 17.13 21.34
C ASN A 8 31.23 16.92 22.59
N SER A 9 29.92 17.01 22.44
CA SER A 9 28.97 16.48 23.41
C SER A 9 28.76 15.01 23.11
N ILE A 10 29.37 14.12 23.88
CA ILE A 10 29.10 12.68 23.83
C ILE A 10 27.67 12.48 24.33
N LEU A 11 26.70 12.57 23.42
CA LEU A 11 25.37 12.04 23.64
C LEU A 11 25.54 10.54 23.84
N LYS A 12 25.29 10.07 25.07
CA LYS A 12 25.05 8.65 25.31
C LYS A 12 23.79 8.28 24.53
N VAL A 13 23.97 7.85 23.29
CA VAL A 13 22.92 7.19 22.52
C VAL A 13 22.70 5.85 23.22
N GLN A 14 21.75 5.83 24.15
CA GLN A 14 21.19 4.59 24.63
C GLN A 14 20.40 4.03 23.46
N ALA A 15 20.98 3.09 22.71
CA ALA A 15 20.24 2.32 21.74
C ALA A 15 19.04 1.72 22.48
N GLN A 16 17.82 2.00 22.00
CA GLN A 16 16.63 1.39 22.55
C GLN A 16 16.79 -0.13 22.42
N ASP A 17 16.70 -0.85 23.55
CA ASP A 17 16.77 -2.30 23.57
C ASP A 17 15.52 -2.87 22.87
N THR A 18 15.61 -3.05 21.56
CA THR A 18 14.52 -3.52 20.69
C THR A 18 14.17 -4.99 20.93
N THR A 19 14.97 -5.73 21.72
CA THR A 19 14.74 -7.17 21.95
C THR A 19 13.41 -7.45 22.66
N LYS A 20 12.86 -6.49 23.41
CA LYS A 20 11.55 -6.62 24.08
C LYS A 20 10.35 -6.24 23.21
N LEU A 21 10.56 -5.60 22.06
CA LEU A 21 9.51 -5.15 21.12
C LEU A 21 9.47 -5.95 19.81
N ASN A 22 10.51 -6.76 19.55
CA ASN A 22 10.70 -7.48 18.30
C ASN A 22 9.99 -8.84 18.28
N ASN A 23 8.67 -8.85 18.33
CA ASN A 23 7.92 -9.96 17.73
C ASN A 23 7.68 -9.61 16.26
N TYR A 24 8.74 -9.63 15.45
CA TYR A 24 8.57 -9.61 14.00
C TYR A 24 7.69 -10.79 13.61
N VAL A 25 6.54 -10.51 12.99
CA VAL A 25 5.74 -11.57 12.39
C VAL A 25 6.56 -12.12 11.23
N ARG A 26 7.19 -13.28 11.43
CA ARG A 26 7.99 -13.92 10.39
C ARG A 26 7.10 -14.14 9.18
N ALA A 27 7.42 -13.47 8.06
CA ALA A 27 6.80 -13.77 6.79
C ALA A 27 7.07 -15.25 6.48
N ASP A 28 6.03 -16.08 6.52
CA ASP A 28 6.14 -17.49 6.21
C ASP A 28 6.43 -17.68 4.71
N THR A 29 7.70 -17.83 4.36
CA THR A 29 8.21 -18.01 2.99
C THR A 29 7.80 -19.37 2.38
N ILE A 30 7.29 -20.30 3.19
CA ILE A 30 6.96 -21.67 2.75
C ILE A 30 5.54 -21.75 2.20
N ASN A 31 4.65 -20.82 2.57
CA ASN A 31 3.28 -20.83 2.08
C ASN A 31 3.20 -20.32 0.64
N GLN A 32 2.53 -21.08 -0.22
CA GLN A 32 2.08 -20.59 -1.51
C GLN A 32 1.19 -19.35 -1.27
N ARG A 33 1.57 -18.21 -1.84
CA ARG A 33 0.85 -16.94 -1.70
C ARG A 33 0.25 -16.53 -3.03
N MET A 34 -0.88 -15.84 -2.96
CA MET A 34 -1.55 -15.25 -4.12
C MET A 34 -1.57 -13.72 -3.98
N ASN A 35 -1.87 -13.00 -5.06
CA ASN A 35 -1.93 -11.53 -5.01
C ASN A 35 -2.97 -11.02 -3.99
N MET A 36 -4.06 -11.75 -3.74
CA MET A 36 -5.05 -11.43 -2.71
C MET A 36 -4.49 -11.38 -1.28
N ASP A 37 -3.32 -11.99 -1.05
CA ASP A 37 -2.65 -12.04 0.25
C ASP A 37 -1.70 -10.86 0.47
N ALA A 38 -1.45 -10.05 -0.56
CA ALA A 38 -0.40 -9.03 -0.57
C ALA A 38 -0.58 -8.01 0.56
N ILE A 39 -1.80 -7.50 0.75
CA ILE A 39 -2.10 -6.44 1.73
C ILE A 39 -1.85 -6.86 3.18
N PHE A 40 -2.10 -8.13 3.52
CA PHE A 40 -1.82 -8.68 4.85
C PHE A 40 -0.39 -9.20 4.98
N ASN A 41 0.32 -9.36 3.86
CA ASN A 41 1.69 -9.82 3.82
C ASN A 41 2.68 -8.64 3.73
N ARG A 42 2.59 -7.76 4.72
CA ARG A 42 3.45 -6.59 4.90
C ARG A 42 4.26 -6.70 6.19
N PRO A 43 5.38 -5.96 6.35
CA PRO A 43 6.19 -6.03 7.55
C PRO A 43 5.49 -5.35 8.73
N PHE A 44 4.64 -6.11 9.44
CA PHE A 44 3.96 -5.67 10.66
C PHE A 44 4.78 -6.01 11.92
N LEU A 45 4.74 -5.10 12.89
CA LEU A 45 5.23 -5.30 14.25
C LEU A 45 4.04 -5.41 15.21
N ALA A 46 3.93 -6.54 15.89
CA ALA A 46 2.91 -6.76 16.91
C ALA A 46 3.30 -6.09 18.24
N ILE A 47 2.35 -5.41 18.88
CA ILE A 47 2.60 -4.73 20.15
C ILE A 47 2.36 -5.70 21.32
N GLY A 48 3.40 -6.44 21.71
CA GLY A 48 3.33 -7.38 22.83
C GLY A 48 2.30 -8.49 22.59
N LYS A 49 1.27 -8.56 23.46
CA LYS A 49 0.13 -9.50 23.32
C LYS A 49 -1.13 -8.84 22.73
N SER A 50 -1.02 -7.60 22.25
CA SER A 50 -2.14 -6.89 21.63
C SER A 50 -2.54 -7.57 20.32
N PRO A 51 -3.83 -7.61 19.96
CA PRO A 51 -4.27 -8.02 18.64
C PRO A 51 -3.91 -7.03 17.53
N ILE A 52 -3.32 -5.88 17.90
CA ILE A 52 -2.92 -4.80 17.00
C ILE A 52 -1.48 -5.01 16.55
N ALA A 53 -1.26 -4.85 15.25
CA ALA A 53 0.05 -4.73 14.67
C ALA A 53 0.14 -3.45 13.81
N ILE A 54 1.32 -2.83 13.83
CA ILE A 54 1.60 -1.59 13.11
C ILE A 54 2.81 -1.83 12.22
N GLY A 55 2.83 -1.24 11.04
CA GLY A 55 4.05 -1.07 10.29
C GLY A 55 3.93 0.12 9.35
N GLY A 56 4.91 0.23 8.47
CA GLY A 56 5.01 1.34 7.56
C GLY A 56 6.36 1.34 6.87
N TYR A 57 6.52 2.28 5.94
CA TYR A 57 7.79 2.54 5.29
C TYR A 57 7.90 4.02 4.92
N ILE A 58 9.13 4.45 4.66
CA ILE A 58 9.43 5.77 4.14
C ILE A 58 10.21 5.61 2.84
N GLU A 59 9.87 6.40 1.83
CA GLU A 59 10.55 6.44 0.54
C GLU A 59 11.13 7.84 0.32
N THR A 60 12.45 7.91 0.18
CA THR A 60 13.17 9.12 -0.22
C THR A 60 13.99 8.81 -1.47
N ASN A 61 14.10 9.77 -2.38
CA ASN A 61 14.89 9.59 -3.58
C ASN A 61 15.65 10.87 -3.96
N VAL A 62 16.74 10.65 -4.70
CA VAL A 62 17.52 11.68 -5.36
C VAL A 62 17.44 11.36 -6.85
N GLU A 63 16.99 12.31 -7.64
CA GLU A 63 16.86 12.18 -9.08
C GLU A 63 17.69 13.24 -9.80
N TYR A 64 18.25 12.87 -10.95
CA TYR A 64 18.86 13.79 -11.90
C TYR A 64 18.32 13.48 -13.28
N ALA A 65 17.51 14.38 -13.82
CA ALA A 65 16.87 14.24 -15.11
C ALA A 65 17.31 15.33 -16.10
N LYS A 66 17.26 14.99 -17.38
CA LYS A 66 17.61 15.88 -18.48
C LYS A 66 16.67 15.64 -19.65
N THR A 67 15.92 16.67 -20.04
CA THR A 67 14.95 16.62 -21.13
C THR A 67 15.38 17.57 -22.24
N ASP A 68 15.50 17.08 -23.48
CA ASP A 68 15.87 17.87 -24.66
C ASP A 68 17.11 18.77 -24.50
N GLY A 69 18.11 18.29 -23.76
CA GLY A 69 19.34 19.07 -23.55
C GLY A 69 19.33 19.95 -22.31
N VAL A 70 18.17 20.16 -21.69
CA VAL A 70 17.97 20.98 -20.48
C VAL A 70 17.96 20.09 -19.25
N SER A 71 18.80 20.41 -18.27
CA SER A 71 18.91 19.67 -17.01
C SER A 71 17.90 20.19 -16.01
N ASP A 72 17.14 19.29 -15.39
CA ASP A 72 16.24 19.62 -14.27
C ASP A 72 17.01 19.79 -12.95
N GLY A 73 18.29 19.37 -12.95
CA GLY A 73 19.17 19.45 -11.79
C GLY A 73 18.97 18.26 -10.86
N PHE A 74 19.61 18.31 -9.69
CA PHE A 74 19.37 17.31 -8.65
C PHE A 74 18.09 17.66 -7.90
N ASN A 75 17.14 16.73 -7.89
CA ASN A 75 15.95 16.79 -7.07
C ASN A 75 16.11 15.81 -5.90
N PHE A 76 15.90 16.27 -4.67
CA PHE A 76 15.82 15.41 -3.48
C PHE A 76 14.42 15.54 -2.89
N GLN A 77 13.70 14.42 -2.81
CA GLN A 77 12.32 14.41 -2.34
C GLN A 77 12.09 13.29 -1.33
N MET A 78 11.28 13.61 -0.32
CA MET A 78 10.60 12.63 0.52
C MET A 78 9.30 12.27 -0.17
N ARG A 79 9.34 11.22 -0.97
CA ARG A 79 8.25 10.88 -1.88
C ARG A 79 7.04 10.32 -1.14
N ARG A 80 7.23 9.38 -0.21
CA ARG A 80 6.11 8.78 0.55
C ARG A 80 6.47 8.45 1.98
N LEU A 81 5.49 8.63 2.86
CA LEU A 81 5.43 8.00 4.17
C LEU A 81 4.12 7.20 4.24
N THR A 82 4.23 5.89 4.41
CA THR A 82 3.08 5.00 4.49
C THR A 82 3.04 4.35 5.86
N LEU A 83 1.87 4.37 6.49
CA LEU A 83 1.58 3.73 7.76
C LEU A 83 0.43 2.75 7.58
N PHE A 84 0.63 1.51 8.00
CA PHE A 84 -0.41 0.50 7.99
C PHE A 84 -0.66 -0.07 9.39
N PHE A 85 -1.93 -0.25 9.69
CA PHE A 85 -2.44 -0.77 10.96
C PHE A 85 -3.26 -2.00 10.66
N SER A 86 -3.05 -3.07 11.42
CA SER A 86 -3.92 -4.24 11.38
C SER A 86 -4.37 -4.62 12.78
N SER A 87 -5.56 -5.19 12.89
CA SER A 87 -6.12 -5.65 14.15
C SER A 87 -6.91 -6.94 13.95
N THR A 88 -6.59 -7.96 14.75
CA THR A 88 -7.41 -9.18 14.84
C THR A 88 -8.48 -8.97 15.91
N ILE A 89 -9.65 -8.46 15.51
CA ILE A 89 -10.75 -8.12 16.41
C ILE A 89 -11.30 -9.38 17.09
N THR A 90 -11.50 -10.44 16.31
CA THR A 90 -11.83 -11.78 16.81
C THR A 90 -11.06 -12.82 16.00
N LYS A 91 -11.16 -14.10 16.37
CA LYS A 91 -10.57 -15.22 15.60
C LYS A 91 -10.99 -15.29 14.12
N ASN A 92 -12.10 -14.63 13.75
CA ASN A 92 -12.65 -14.65 12.39
C ASN A 92 -12.88 -13.24 11.82
N ILE A 93 -12.47 -12.18 12.52
CA ILE A 93 -12.66 -10.80 12.05
C ILE A 93 -11.33 -10.06 12.13
N LYS A 94 -10.87 -9.58 10.97
CA LYS A 94 -9.64 -8.82 10.83
C LYS A 94 -9.94 -7.45 10.25
N PHE A 95 -9.23 -6.44 10.72
CA PHE A 95 -9.28 -5.09 10.19
C PHE A 95 -7.90 -4.69 9.71
N LEU A 96 -7.83 -3.94 8.61
CA LEU A 96 -6.61 -3.35 8.09
C LEU A 96 -6.90 -1.95 7.56
N SER A 97 -6.03 -1.00 7.88
CA SER A 97 -6.02 0.32 7.29
C SER A 97 -4.63 0.76 6.86
N GLU A 98 -4.57 1.56 5.81
CA GLU A 98 -3.36 2.14 5.24
C GLU A 98 -3.58 3.63 5.01
N LEU A 99 -2.67 4.42 5.58
CA LEU A 99 -2.60 5.86 5.46
C LEU A 99 -1.29 6.22 4.78
N GLU A 100 -1.38 6.98 3.69
CA GLU A 100 -0.24 7.41 2.92
C GLU A 100 -0.15 8.94 2.90
N PHE A 101 1.06 9.45 3.07
CA PHE A 101 1.42 10.84 2.87
C PHE A 101 2.39 10.90 1.70
N GLU A 102 2.00 11.54 0.61
CA GLU A 102 2.86 11.69 -0.56
C GLU A 102 3.41 13.12 -0.66
N ASP A 103 4.53 13.24 -1.34
CA ASP A 103 5.00 14.51 -1.92
C ASP A 103 5.26 15.62 -0.88
N GLY A 104 5.82 15.23 0.27
CA GLY A 104 6.08 16.12 1.38
C GLY A 104 4.81 16.55 2.13
N THR A 105 3.81 15.66 2.25
CA THR A 105 2.49 15.88 2.88
C THR A 105 1.53 16.77 2.08
N ARG A 106 1.80 16.99 0.79
CA ARG A 106 0.85 17.67 -0.11
C ARG A 106 -0.42 16.86 -0.31
N GLU A 107 -0.31 15.55 -0.23
CA GLU A 107 -1.43 14.63 -0.37
C GLU A 107 -1.48 13.67 0.83
N ILE A 108 -2.69 13.45 1.35
CA ILE A 108 -2.97 12.54 2.47
C ILE A 108 -4.10 11.62 2.03
N ASN A 109 -3.78 10.34 1.87
CA ASN A 109 -4.67 9.36 1.26
C ASN A 109 -4.92 8.18 2.21
N ILE A 110 -6.19 7.79 2.33
CA ILE A 110 -6.54 6.46 2.85
C ILE A 110 -6.59 5.52 1.65
N GLU A 111 -5.56 4.71 1.48
CA GLU A 111 -5.49 3.78 0.35
C GLU A 111 -6.30 2.52 0.62
N SER A 112 -6.33 2.05 1.87
CA SER A 112 -7.13 0.90 2.27
C SER A 112 -7.70 1.10 3.66
N ALA A 113 -8.93 0.67 3.88
CA ALA A 113 -9.56 0.62 5.19
C ALA A 113 -10.66 -0.43 5.13
N LEU A 114 -10.28 -1.69 5.37
CA LEU A 114 -11.10 -2.85 5.09
C LEU A 114 -11.23 -3.79 6.29
N MET A 115 -12.30 -4.57 6.28
CA MET A 115 -12.59 -5.61 7.25
C MET A 115 -12.83 -6.94 6.53
N ASP A 116 -12.18 -8.00 7.01
CA ASP A 116 -12.38 -9.38 6.59
C ASP A 116 -13.14 -10.16 7.65
N MET A 117 -14.19 -10.86 7.20
CA MET A 117 -14.92 -11.87 7.98
C MET A 117 -14.62 -13.24 7.40
N GLU A 118 -13.82 -14.02 8.13
CA GLU A 118 -13.31 -15.31 7.70
C GLU A 118 -14.25 -16.44 8.13
N PHE A 119 -14.94 -17.09 7.19
CA PHE A 119 -15.84 -18.21 7.49
C PHE A 119 -15.23 -19.55 7.09
N HIS A 120 -14.64 -19.61 5.90
CA HIS A 120 -14.03 -20.80 5.33
C HIS A 120 -12.91 -20.38 4.37
N PRO A 121 -11.81 -21.16 4.19
CA PRO A 121 -10.74 -20.78 3.25
C PRO A 121 -11.22 -20.43 1.84
N MET A 122 -12.30 -21.09 1.39
CA MET A 122 -12.95 -20.83 0.11
C MET A 122 -14.10 -19.82 0.16
N PHE A 123 -14.49 -19.27 1.31
CA PHE A 123 -15.56 -18.27 1.38
C PHE A 123 -15.36 -17.34 2.57
N ASN A 124 -14.90 -16.12 2.28
CA ASN A 124 -14.71 -15.04 3.24
C ASN A 124 -15.33 -13.77 2.67
N LEU A 125 -15.83 -12.89 3.53
CA LEU A 125 -16.38 -11.61 3.12
C LEU A 125 -15.38 -10.50 3.42
N ARG A 126 -15.25 -9.54 2.51
CA ARG A 126 -14.42 -8.35 2.69
C ARG A 126 -15.25 -7.11 2.39
N GLY A 127 -15.10 -6.05 3.17
CA GLY A 127 -15.74 -4.76 2.88
C GLY A 127 -15.00 -3.56 3.45
N GLY A 128 -15.27 -2.37 2.90
CA GLY A 128 -14.64 -1.11 3.26
C GLY A 128 -14.04 -0.41 2.04
N ILE A 129 -12.97 0.36 2.26
CA ILE A 129 -12.12 0.86 1.17
C ILE A 129 -11.16 -0.25 0.78
N VAL A 130 -11.43 -0.86 -0.38
CA VAL A 130 -10.69 -2.01 -0.91
C VAL A 130 -9.91 -1.60 -2.16
N LEU A 131 -8.74 -2.20 -2.35
CA LEU A 131 -8.03 -2.14 -3.62
C LEU A 131 -8.72 -3.07 -4.61
N ASN A 132 -9.13 -2.55 -5.76
CA ASN A 132 -9.71 -3.37 -6.81
C ASN A 132 -8.71 -4.46 -7.22
N PRO A 133 -9.07 -5.75 -7.30
CA PRO A 133 -8.15 -6.85 -7.60
C PRO A 133 -7.81 -6.93 -9.10
N ILE A 134 -7.53 -5.79 -9.72
CA ILE A 134 -7.12 -5.67 -11.12
C ILE A 134 -5.61 -5.44 -11.20
N GLY A 135 -4.91 -6.38 -11.83
CA GLY A 135 -3.46 -6.36 -11.94
C GLY A 135 -2.73 -6.72 -10.63
N ALA A 136 -1.64 -7.49 -10.74
CA ALA A 136 -0.84 -7.87 -9.58
C ALA A 136 -0.24 -6.65 -8.87
N TYR A 137 0.10 -5.60 -9.63
CA TYR A 137 0.75 -4.40 -9.10
C TYR A 137 -0.17 -3.62 -8.16
N ASN A 138 -1.49 -3.54 -8.44
CA ASN A 138 -2.42 -2.80 -7.59
C ASN A 138 -2.48 -3.38 -6.16
N GLN A 139 -2.48 -4.71 -6.05
CA GLN A 139 -2.48 -5.40 -4.76
C GLN A 139 -1.12 -5.35 -4.05
N ASN A 140 -0.05 -5.15 -4.82
CA ASN A 140 1.33 -5.18 -4.36
C ASN A 140 2.01 -3.82 -4.54
N HIS A 141 1.30 -2.71 -4.33
CA HIS A 141 1.71 -1.38 -4.79
C HIS A 141 2.83 -0.73 -3.95
N ASP A 142 3.19 -1.33 -2.81
CA ASP A 142 4.21 -0.84 -1.89
C ASP A 142 5.55 -0.62 -2.59
N GLY A 143 6.09 0.60 -2.49
CA GLY A 143 7.36 0.97 -3.14
C GLY A 143 8.52 0.01 -2.84
N PRO A 144 8.82 -0.35 -1.57
CA PRO A 144 9.92 -1.22 -1.21
C PRO A 144 9.84 -2.66 -1.76
N ARG A 145 8.72 -3.04 -2.38
CA ARG A 145 8.55 -4.36 -2.98
C ARG A 145 9.16 -4.45 -4.38
N TRP A 146 9.40 -3.33 -5.04
CA TRP A 146 9.82 -3.26 -6.44
C TRP A 146 11.25 -2.75 -6.57
N ASP A 147 11.93 -3.21 -7.62
CA ASP A 147 13.32 -2.84 -7.91
C ASP A 147 13.45 -1.42 -8.50
N PHE A 148 12.35 -0.87 -9.00
CA PHE A 148 12.32 0.45 -9.65
C PHE A 148 11.66 1.49 -8.74
N ILE A 149 12.24 2.70 -8.76
CA ILE A 149 11.76 3.87 -8.01
C ILE A 149 10.40 4.33 -8.56
N ASP A 150 10.29 4.42 -9.88
CA ASP A 150 9.06 4.84 -10.55
C ASP A 150 8.23 3.63 -10.99
N ARG A 151 6.91 3.81 -10.93
CA ARG A 151 5.96 2.79 -11.36
C ARG A 151 6.08 2.59 -12.88
N PRO A 152 6.03 1.36 -13.40
CA PRO A 152 6.03 1.12 -14.84
C PRO A 152 4.87 1.85 -15.52
N ILE A 153 5.07 2.32 -16.76
CA ILE A 153 4.06 3.07 -17.53
C ILE A 153 2.72 2.32 -17.62
N SER A 154 2.73 0.99 -17.72
CA SER A 154 1.50 0.19 -17.73
C SER A 154 0.67 0.33 -16.44
N MET A 155 1.33 0.61 -15.32
CA MET A 155 0.73 0.73 -13.97
C MET A 155 0.44 2.18 -13.59
N THR A 156 0.76 3.13 -14.47
CA THR A 156 0.32 4.53 -14.37
C THR A 156 -0.77 4.81 -15.40
N GLU A 157 -0.68 4.24 -16.61
CA GLU A 157 -1.54 4.58 -17.75
C GLU A 157 -2.66 3.57 -18.06
N ILE A 158 -2.47 2.27 -17.77
CA ILE A 158 -3.39 1.20 -18.21
C ILE A 158 -4.15 0.59 -17.03
N VAL A 159 -3.45 -0.06 -16.10
CA VAL A 159 -4.07 -0.65 -14.89
C VAL A 159 -3.41 0.00 -13.69
N PRO A 160 -3.94 1.15 -13.21
CA PRO A 160 -3.26 1.94 -12.22
C PRO A 160 -3.09 1.19 -10.91
N SER A 161 -1.97 1.43 -10.23
CA SER A 161 -1.80 1.04 -8.83
C SER A 161 -2.62 1.93 -7.90
N THR A 162 -2.75 1.52 -6.64
CA THR A 162 -3.49 2.20 -5.58
C THR A 162 -4.91 2.62 -6.01
N LEU A 163 -5.53 1.79 -6.85
CA LEU A 163 -6.90 1.96 -7.30
C LEU A 163 -7.84 1.38 -6.25
N SER A 164 -8.29 2.25 -5.36
CA SER A 164 -9.15 1.92 -4.23
C SER A 164 -10.56 2.46 -4.41
N ASN A 165 -11.55 1.66 -4.00
CA ASN A 165 -12.95 2.06 -3.98
C ASN A 165 -13.63 1.57 -2.71
N VAL A 166 -14.71 2.26 -2.31
CA VAL A 166 -15.63 1.71 -1.31
C VAL A 166 -16.40 0.56 -1.96
N GLY A 167 -16.48 -0.56 -1.24
CA GLY A 167 -17.23 -1.71 -1.71
C GLY A 167 -17.23 -2.87 -0.73
N PHE A 168 -17.84 -3.96 -1.16
CA PHE A 168 -17.81 -5.23 -0.45
C PHE A 168 -17.79 -6.38 -1.45
N GLY A 169 -17.34 -7.52 -0.99
CA GLY A 169 -17.15 -8.68 -1.84
C GLY A 169 -16.87 -9.93 -1.05
N PHE A 170 -16.53 -10.96 -1.79
CA PHE A 170 -16.13 -12.23 -1.22
C PHE A 170 -14.92 -12.79 -1.96
N HIS A 171 -14.10 -13.53 -1.23
CA HIS A 171 -12.93 -14.16 -1.77
C HIS A 171 -12.70 -15.54 -1.16
N GLY A 172 -11.98 -16.37 -1.89
CA GLY A 172 -11.65 -17.72 -1.49
C GLY A 172 -10.38 -18.20 -2.17
N LYS A 173 -9.64 -19.06 -1.47
CA LYS A 173 -8.48 -19.73 -2.03
C LYS A 173 -8.34 -21.15 -1.50
N TYR A 174 -7.77 -22.01 -2.34
CA TYR A 174 -7.50 -23.40 -2.03
C TYR A 174 -6.19 -23.85 -2.66
N PHE A 175 -5.41 -24.59 -1.88
CA PHE A 175 -4.11 -25.12 -2.28
C PHE A 175 -4.19 -26.64 -2.31
N ILE A 176 -3.81 -27.25 -3.43
CA ILE A 176 -3.80 -28.70 -3.65
C ILE A 176 -2.43 -29.10 -4.22
N HIS A 177 -1.58 -29.74 -3.42
CA HIS A 177 -0.22 -30.10 -3.80
C HIS A 177 0.55 -28.87 -4.33
N ASN A 178 0.81 -28.81 -5.63
CA ASN A 178 1.52 -27.72 -6.30
C ASN A 178 0.57 -26.72 -7.01
N TRP A 179 -0.75 -26.90 -6.87
CA TRP A 179 -1.77 -26.06 -7.50
C TRP A 179 -2.39 -25.10 -6.50
N SER A 180 -2.62 -23.87 -6.94
CA SER A 180 -3.29 -22.83 -6.18
C SER A 180 -4.45 -22.30 -7.02
N ILE A 181 -5.66 -22.28 -6.45
CA ILE A 181 -6.82 -21.64 -7.05
C ILE A 181 -7.29 -20.58 -6.07
N GLY A 182 -7.51 -19.37 -6.57
CA GLY A 182 -8.01 -18.26 -5.79
C GLY A 182 -8.90 -17.39 -6.65
N TYR A 183 -9.92 -16.82 -6.03
CA TYR A 183 -10.86 -15.93 -6.67
C TYR A 183 -11.24 -14.79 -5.72
N GLU A 184 -11.57 -13.65 -6.30
CA GLU A 184 -12.13 -12.51 -5.59
C GLU A 184 -13.23 -11.89 -6.44
N THR A 185 -14.29 -11.41 -5.81
CA THR A 185 -15.40 -10.75 -6.50
C THR A 185 -15.90 -9.62 -5.62
N TYR A 186 -15.96 -8.41 -6.17
CA TYR A 186 -16.33 -7.20 -5.44
C TYR A 186 -17.41 -6.42 -6.20
N LEU A 187 -18.32 -5.83 -5.43
CA LEU A 187 -19.20 -4.76 -5.84
C LEU A 187 -18.67 -3.47 -5.21
N THR A 188 -18.33 -2.50 -6.03
CA THR A 188 -17.75 -1.23 -5.59
C THR A 188 -18.54 -0.06 -6.17
N ASN A 189 -18.33 1.15 -5.64
CA ASN A 189 -18.91 2.38 -6.20
C ASN A 189 -18.48 2.64 -7.66
N GLY A 190 -17.45 1.95 -8.15
CA GLY A 190 -17.02 2.01 -9.55
C GLY A 190 -16.20 3.26 -9.89
N PHE A 191 -16.26 3.62 -11.17
CA PHE A 191 -15.54 4.73 -11.76
C PHE A 191 -16.52 5.83 -12.14
N ASP A 192 -16.02 7.07 -12.11
CA ASP A 192 -16.80 8.24 -12.45
C ASP A 192 -16.73 8.55 -13.96
N ASP A 193 -17.35 9.65 -14.35
CA ASP A 193 -17.37 10.11 -15.74
C ASP A 193 -15.97 10.38 -16.30
N LYS A 194 -14.96 10.69 -15.47
CA LYS A 194 -13.58 10.92 -15.95
C LYS A 194 -12.97 9.68 -16.59
N LEU A 195 -13.55 8.49 -16.35
CA LEU A 195 -13.16 7.29 -17.08
C LEU A 195 -13.21 7.50 -18.60
N ILE A 196 -14.19 8.25 -19.09
CA ILE A 196 -14.40 8.50 -20.53
C ILE A 196 -14.39 9.99 -20.91
N LEU A 197 -14.81 10.87 -20.00
CA LEU A 197 -14.83 12.33 -20.16
C LEU A 197 -13.53 12.90 -19.55
N ASN A 198 -12.41 12.65 -20.20
CA ASN A 198 -11.09 13.14 -19.82
C ASN A 198 -10.38 13.86 -20.98
N GLU A 199 -9.33 14.63 -20.66
CA GLU A 199 -8.53 15.36 -21.65
C GLU A 199 -7.77 14.41 -22.60
N SER A 200 -7.54 13.17 -22.16
CA SER A 200 -6.89 12.12 -22.93
C SER A 200 -7.77 11.53 -24.05
N ASN A 201 -9.06 11.89 -24.13
CA ASN A 201 -10.04 11.43 -25.14
C ASN A 201 -10.06 9.90 -25.33
N ARG A 202 -9.85 9.14 -24.26
CA ARG A 202 -9.85 7.67 -24.27
C ARG A 202 -10.39 7.13 -22.95
N THR A 203 -10.76 5.85 -22.92
CA THR A 203 -11.03 5.17 -21.65
C THR A 203 -9.76 5.13 -20.80
N SER A 204 -9.78 5.72 -19.61
CA SER A 204 -8.60 5.86 -18.76
C SER A 204 -8.92 5.63 -17.28
N PHE A 205 -8.41 4.52 -16.74
CA PHE A 205 -8.54 4.23 -15.30
C PHE A 205 -7.71 5.17 -14.43
N HIS A 206 -6.62 5.72 -14.97
CA HIS A 206 -5.79 6.71 -14.28
C HIS A 206 -6.61 7.96 -13.94
N GLU A 207 -7.28 8.53 -14.95
CA GLU A 207 -8.09 9.75 -14.80
C GLU A 207 -9.24 9.56 -13.80
N ALA A 208 -9.89 8.38 -13.84
CA ALA A 208 -10.96 8.03 -12.90
C ALA A 208 -10.44 7.85 -11.46
N LYS A 209 -9.18 7.42 -11.26
CA LYS A 209 -8.57 7.25 -9.94
C LYS A 209 -8.33 8.58 -9.24
N GLU A 210 -8.00 9.64 -9.99
CA GLU A 210 -7.68 10.99 -9.49
C GLU A 210 -8.90 11.76 -8.97
N ASN A 211 -10.08 11.14 -8.92
CA ASN A 211 -11.25 11.76 -8.28
C ASN A 211 -11.13 11.75 -6.75
N ALA A 212 -11.05 12.95 -6.15
CA ALA A 212 -11.05 13.13 -4.71
C ALA A 212 -12.31 12.58 -4.01
N ASN A 213 -13.45 12.54 -4.71
CA ASN A 213 -14.73 12.07 -4.20
C ASN A 213 -14.98 10.57 -4.49
N LYS A 214 -13.94 9.79 -4.85
CA LYS A 214 -14.07 8.37 -5.23
C LYS A 214 -14.67 7.44 -4.15
N PHE A 215 -14.68 7.88 -2.89
CA PHE A 215 -15.29 7.15 -1.77
C PHE A 215 -16.72 7.61 -1.44
N GLU A 216 -17.21 8.64 -2.11
CA GLU A 216 -18.58 9.11 -1.99
C GLU A 216 -19.49 8.42 -3.02
N LYS A 217 -20.79 8.73 -2.95
CA LYS A 217 -21.75 8.25 -3.95
C LYS A 217 -21.46 8.97 -5.27
N GLN A 218 -21.13 8.20 -6.29
CA GLN A 218 -21.03 8.65 -7.68
C GLN A 218 -22.41 8.70 -8.33
#